data_AF-A0A956P873-F1
#
_entry.id   AF-A0A956P873-F1
#
_cell.length_a   1.000
_cell.length_b   1.000
_cell.length_c   1.000
_cell.angle_alpha   90.00
_cell.angle_beta   90.00
_cell.angle_gamma   90.00
#
_symmetry.space_group_name_H-M   'P 1'
#
loop_
_entity.id
_entity.type
_entity.pdbx_description
1 polymer ?
#
loop_
_entity_poly.entity_id
_entity_poly.type
_entity_poly.pdbx_seq_one_letter_code
_entity_poly.pdbx_strand_id
1 'polypeptide(L)'
;MASATRALPGLLRLLHGVIIVNFVLQIGYGFYQTFFIVRPEGMSGPLFGAAKALGFEMMTTRRLYASETWIAITGLALYLAVTEFLPRQIAAILEREGR
;
A
#
# COMPACT_ATOMS: atom_id res chain seq x y z
N MET A 1 -36.32 2.03 -17.33
CA MET A 1 -35.30 3.11 -17.38
C MET A 1 -33.95 2.42 -17.51
N ALA A 2 -33.21 2.71 -18.58
CA ALA A 2 -32.02 1.95 -18.97
C ALA A 2 -30.88 2.14 -17.95
N SER A 3 -30.47 1.04 -17.32
CA SER A 3 -29.24 0.96 -16.52
C SER A 3 -28.05 1.15 -17.46
N ALA A 4 -27.49 2.36 -17.47
CA ALA A 4 -26.26 2.65 -18.20
C ALA A 4 -25.06 2.17 -17.36
N THR A 5 -24.86 0.85 -17.30
CA THR A 5 -23.56 0.28 -16.91
C THR A 5 -22.54 0.61 -18.00
N ARG A 6 -22.02 1.84 -18.03
CA ARG A 6 -20.79 2.13 -18.76
C ARG A 6 -19.68 1.34 -18.09
N ALA A 7 -19.33 0.20 -18.68
CA ALA A 7 -18.09 -0.48 -18.36
C ALA A 7 -16.96 0.56 -18.38
N LEU A 8 -16.21 0.69 -17.28
CA LEU A 8 -15.06 1.57 -17.22
C LEU A 8 -14.17 1.33 -18.45
N PRO A 9 -13.75 2.38 -19.18
CA PRO A 9 -12.87 2.24 -20.32
C PRO A 9 -11.70 1.31 -19.97
N GLY A 10 -11.31 0.41 -20.88
CA GLY A 10 -10.25 -0.57 -20.62
C GLY A 10 -8.96 0.07 -20.10
N LEU A 11 -8.65 1.30 -20.55
CA LEU A 11 -7.55 2.11 -20.07
C LEU A 11 -7.62 2.42 -18.55
N LEU A 12 -8.80 2.76 -18.03
CA LEU A 12 -8.95 3.07 -16.60
C LEU A 12 -8.79 1.83 -15.73
N ARG A 13 -9.24 0.66 -16.22
CA ARG A 13 -9.02 -0.61 -15.53
C ARG A 13 -7.53 -0.98 -15.50
N LEU A 14 -6.84 -0.78 -16.63
CA LEU A 14 -5.39 -0.97 -16.71
C LEU A 14 -4.66 -0.03 -15.75
N LEU A 15 -4.98 1.27 -15.78
CA LEU A 15 -4.40 2.26 -14.89
C LEU A 15 -4.61 1.91 -13.42
N HIS A 16 -5.82 1.50 -13.06
CA HIS A 16 -6.16 1.04 -11.71
C HIS A 16 -5.28 -0.14 -11.27
N GLY A 17 -5.15 -1.16 -12.12
CA GLY A 17 -4.26 -2.30 -11.87
C GLY A 17 -2.79 -1.88 -11.71
N VAL A 18 -2.30 -0.98 -12.58
CA VAL A 18 -0.92 -0.47 -12.53
C VAL A 18 -0.66 0.28 -11.22
N ILE A 19 -1.59 1.13 -10.76
CA ILE A 19 -1.46 1.86 -9.50
C ILE A 19 -1.36 0.88 -8.33
N ILE A 20 -2.24 -0.13 -8.26
CA ILE A 20 -2.22 -1.14 -7.19
C ILE A 20 -0.91 -1.92 -7.21
N VAL A 21 -0.50 -2.42 -8.38
CA VAL A 21 0.76 -3.19 -8.51
C VAL A 21 1.95 -2.34 -8.10
N ASN A 22 2.00 -1.07 -8.51
CA ASN A 22 3.08 -0.16 -8.11
C ASN A 22 3.13 0.01 -6.59
N PHE A 23 2.00 0.23 -5.92
CA PHE A 23 1.97 0.29 -4.45
C PHE A 23 2.42 -1.01 -3.80
N VAL A 24 1.95 -2.17 -4.28
CA VAL A 24 2.33 -3.48 -3.72
C VAL A 24 3.82 -3.72 -3.87
N LEU A 25 4.39 -3.41 -5.04
CA LEU A 25 5.84 -3.50 -5.28
C LEU A 25 6.61 -2.56 -4.36
N GLN A 26 6.14 -1.32 -4.19
CA GLN A 26 6.76 -0.33 -3.32
C GLN A 26 6.77 -0.78 -1.86
N ILE A 27 5.64 -1.32 -1.38
CA ILE A 27 5.52 -1.89 -0.03
C ILE A 27 6.50 -3.05 0.13
N GLY A 28 6.49 -4.01 -0.81
CA GLY A 28 7.40 -5.15 -0.78
C GLY A 28 8.88 -4.74 -0.80
N TYR A 29 9.23 -3.76 -1.63
CA TYR A 29 10.57 -3.20 -1.71
C TYR A 29 11.00 -2.54 -0.39
N GLY A 30 10.18 -1.64 0.17
CA GLY A 30 10.48 -0.97 1.43
C GLY A 30 10.61 -1.95 2.60
N PHE A 31 9.71 -2.93 2.69
CA PHE A 31 9.82 -4.04 3.65
C PHE A 31 11.13 -4.80 3.48
N TYR A 32 11.46 -5.20 2.24
CA TYR A 32 12.67 -5.95 1.94
C TYR A 32 13.93 -5.16 2.32
N GLN A 33 13.98 -3.88 1.96
CA GLN A 33 15.07 -2.98 2.31
C GLN A 33 15.23 -2.86 3.83
N THR A 34 14.14 -2.60 4.55
CA THR A 34 14.17 -2.45 6.00
C THR A 34 14.58 -3.74 6.70
N PHE A 35 14.09 -4.91 6.30
CA PHE A 35 14.29 -6.13 7.09
C PHE A 35 15.43 -7.03 6.62
N PHE A 36 15.85 -6.95 5.35
CA PHE A 36 16.78 -7.91 4.75
C PHE A 36 18.02 -7.30 4.11
N ILE A 37 18.00 -6.01 3.75
CA ILE A 37 19.16 -5.33 3.15
C ILE A 37 19.86 -4.43 4.16
N VAL A 38 19.18 -3.42 4.69
CA VAL A 38 19.79 -2.41 5.56
C VAL A 38 19.82 -2.95 6.99
N ARG A 39 20.66 -3.95 7.27
CA ARG A 39 20.69 -4.70 8.53
C ARG A 39 22.12 -4.82 9.07
N PRO A 40 22.29 -4.98 10.39
CA PRO A 40 23.57 -5.39 10.94
C PRO A 40 23.96 -6.79 10.46
N GLU A 41 25.26 -7.04 10.33
CA GLU A 41 25.77 -8.34 9.89
C GLU A 41 25.25 -9.48 10.79
N GLY A 42 24.92 -10.62 10.17
CA GLY A 42 24.42 -11.80 10.89
C GLY A 42 22.98 -11.73 11.40
N MET A 43 22.27 -10.59 11.28
CA MET A 43 20.88 -10.45 11.74
C MET A 43 19.94 -10.06 10.60
N SER A 44 18.80 -10.73 10.47
CA SER A 44 17.71 -10.39 9.53
C SER A 44 16.39 -10.23 10.29
N GLY A 45 15.50 -9.38 9.78
CA GLY A 45 14.20 -9.13 10.39
C GLY A 45 14.19 -7.95 11.38
N PRO A 46 13.19 -7.91 12.28
CA PRO A 46 13.05 -6.82 13.24
C PRO A 46 14.23 -6.77 14.22
N LEU A 47 14.75 -5.57 14.44
CA LEU A 47 15.95 -5.37 15.28
C LEU A 47 15.66 -5.52 16.78
N PHE A 48 14.42 -5.28 17.20
CA PHE A 48 14.04 -5.24 18.62
C PHE A 48 15.06 -4.42 19.45
N GLY A 49 15.66 -5.03 20.48
CA GLY A 49 16.64 -4.39 21.35
C GLY A 49 17.97 -4.02 20.68
N ALA A 50 18.32 -4.64 19.54
CA ALA A 50 19.57 -4.37 18.83
C ALA A 50 19.58 -2.98 18.13
N ALA A 51 18.42 -2.33 18.01
CA ALA A 51 18.31 -1.02 17.36
C ALA A 51 19.17 0.07 18.05
N LYS A 52 19.45 -0.06 19.35
CA LYS A 52 20.26 0.92 20.11
C LYS A 52 21.74 0.85 19.78
N ALA A 53 22.22 -0.28 19.27
CA ALA A 53 23.62 -0.50 18.94
C ALA A 53 23.96 -0.13 17.48
N LEU A 54 22.96 0.30 16.69
CA LEU A 54 23.16 0.67 15.30
C LEU A 54 23.82 2.04 15.17
N GLY A 55 24.75 2.14 14.22
CA GLY A 55 25.28 3.42 13.77
C GLY A 55 24.16 4.33 13.25
N PHE A 56 24.31 5.64 13.48
CA PHE A 56 23.30 6.64 13.12
C PHE A 56 22.89 6.58 11.65
N GLU A 57 23.85 6.43 10.74
CA GLU A 57 23.61 6.37 9.29
C GLU A 57 22.71 5.16 8.94
N MET A 58 23.07 3.96 9.39
CA MET A 58 22.27 2.76 9.14
C MET A 58 20.86 2.88 9.76
N MET A 59 20.76 3.40 10.99
CA MET A 59 19.47 3.58 11.64
C MET A 59 18.57 4.57 10.88
N THR A 60 19.15 5.68 10.40
CA THR A 60 18.40 6.70 9.65
C THR A 60 17.95 6.16 8.30
N THR A 61 18.82 5.45 7.58
CA THR A 61 18.48 4.80 6.30
C THR A 61 17.36 3.78 6.46
N ARG A 62 17.41 2.93 7.50
CA ARG A 62 16.32 1.99 7.81
C ARG A 62 14.99 2.70 8.05
N ARG A 63 15.02 3.80 8.79
CA ARG A 63 13.82 4.59 9.11
C ARG A 63 13.23 5.25 7.87
N LEU A 64 14.05 5.70 6.92
CA LEU A 64 13.58 6.25 5.65
C LEU A 64 12.79 5.21 4.85
N TYR A 65 13.34 4.00 4.66
CA TYR A 65 12.61 2.91 3.99
C TYR A 65 11.35 2.47 4.75
N ALA A 66 11.39 2.46 6.08
CA ALA A 66 10.20 2.15 6.88
C ALA A 66 9.11 3.21 6.70
N SER A 67 9.47 4.50 6.69
CA SER A 67 8.53 5.60 6.42
C SER A 67 7.95 5.52 5.01
N GLU A 68 8.78 5.25 4.01
CA GLU A 68 8.36 5.03 2.62
C GLU A 68 7.35 3.88 2.52
N THR A 69 7.58 2.78 3.25
CA THR A 69 6.65 1.64 3.34
C THR A 69 5.32 2.06 3.96
N TRP A 70 5.33 2.79 5.08
CA TRP A 70 4.10 3.24 5.73
C TRP A 70 3.30 4.22 4.89
N ILE A 71 3.99 5.12 4.17
CA ILE A 71 3.36 6.03 3.21
C ILE A 71 2.71 5.23 2.08
N ALA A 72 3.40 4.21 1.54
CA ALA A 72 2.86 3.36 0.49
C ALA A 72 1.64 2.53 0.94
N ILE A 73 1.67 1.97 2.15
CA ILE A 73 0.52 1.27 2.75
C ILE A 73 -0.65 2.23 2.90
N THR A 74 -0.40 3.43 3.45
CA THR A 74 -1.45 4.45 3.66
C THR A 74 -2.05 4.89 2.32
N GLY A 75 -1.20 5.14 1.31
CA GLY A 75 -1.63 5.47 -0.04
C GLY A 75 -2.49 4.39 -0.68
N LEU A 76 -2.06 3.11 -0.59
CA LEU A 76 -2.84 1.98 -1.09
C LEU A 76 -4.18 1.83 -0.35
N ALA A 77 -4.18 1.94 0.97
CA ALA A 77 -5.40 1.84 1.77
C ALA A 77 -6.42 2.93 1.40
N LEU A 78 -5.98 4.19 1.28
CA LEU A 78 -6.83 5.29 0.84
C LEU A 78 -7.31 5.10 -0.60
N TYR A 79 -6.42 4.65 -1.48
CA TYR A 79 -6.76 4.39 -2.88
C TYR A 79 -7.87 3.34 -2.99
N LEU A 80 -7.73 2.19 -2.32
CA LEU A 80 -8.75 1.13 -2.30
C LEU A 80 -10.03 1.60 -1.59
N ALA A 81 -9.93 2.38 -0.52
CA ALA A 81 -11.09 2.92 0.18
C ALA A 81 -11.98 3.74 -0.76
N VAL A 82 -11.37 4.61 -1.58
CA VAL A 82 -12.09 5.47 -2.52
C VAL A 82 -12.52 4.74 -3.78
N THR A 83 -11.68 3.86 -4.33
CA THR A 83 -11.93 3.25 -5.65
C THR A 83 -12.73 1.96 -5.59
N GLU A 84 -12.61 1.20 -4.51
CA GLU A 84 -13.24 -0.13 -4.38
C GLU A 84 -14.28 -0.18 -3.27
N PHE A 85 -13.95 0.23 -2.05
CA PHE A 85 -14.84 0.04 -0.90
C PHE A 85 -16.02 1.02 -0.89
N LEU A 86 -15.77 2.32 -1.06
CA LEU A 86 -16.82 3.34 -1.01
C LEU A 86 -17.89 3.14 -2.10
N PRO A 87 -17.55 2.90 -3.39
CA PRO A 87 -18.57 2.68 -4.42
C PRO A 87 -19.42 1.44 -4.16
N ARG A 88 -18.80 0.34 -3.68
CA ARG A 88 -19.52 -0.90 -3.33
C ARG A 88 -20.47 -0.69 -2.15
N GLN A 89 -20.07 0.08 -1.14
CA GLN A 89 -20.92 0.38 0.00
C GLN A 89 -22.11 1.26 -0.39
N ILE A 90 -21.89 2.29 -1.21
CA ILE A 90 -22.98 3.16 -1.70
C ILE A 90 -23.98 2.34 -2.52
N ALA A 91 -23.51 1.49 -3.44
CA ALA A 91 -24.38 0.61 -4.22
C ALA A 91 -25.22 -0.30 -3.31
N ALA A 92 -24.60 -0.93 -2.31
CA ALA A 92 -25.30 -1.79 -1.36
C ALA A 92 -26.33 -1.04 -0.49
N ILE A 93 -26.11 0.24 -0.18
CA ILE A 93 -27.08 1.06 0.56
C ILE A 93 -28.29 1.40 -0.32
N LEU A 94 -28.06 1.84 -1.57
CA LEU A 94 -29.13 2.19 -2.50
C LEU A 94 -30.04 0.98 -2.80
N GLU A 95 -29.45 -0.21 -2.97
CA GLU A 95 -30.20 -1.46 -3.16
C GLU A 95 -31.11 -1.78 -1.96
N ARG A 96 -30.67 -1.51 -0.73
CA ARG A 96 -31.48 -1.72 0.49
C ARG A 96 -32.64 -0.73 0.61
N GLU A 97 -32.46 0.50 0.12
CA GLU A 97 -33.49 1.54 0.15
C GLU A 97 -34.55 1.38 -0.97
N GLY A 98 -34.41 0.37 -1.82
CA GLY A 98 -35.39 0.06 -2.87
C GLY A 98 -35.46 1.10 -3.99
N ARG A 99 -34.35 1.81 -4.24
CA ARG A 99 -34.22 2.80 -5.31
C ARG A 99 -33.38 2.27 -6.48
#